data_AF-A0A822DUS1-F1
#
_entry.id   AF-A0A822DUS1-F1
#
_cell.length_a   1.000
_cell.length_b   1.000
_cell.length_c   1.000
_cell.angle_alpha   90.00
_cell.angle_beta   90.00
_cell.angle_gamma   90.00
#
_symmetry.space_group_name_H-M   'P 1'
#
loop_
_entity.id
_entity.type
_entity.pdbx_description
1 polymer ?
#
loop_
_entity_poly.entity_id
_entity_poly.type
_entity_poly.pdbx_seq_one_letter_code
_entity_poly.pdbx_strand_id
1 'polypeptide(L)' 'YCLFSISLIFLLEPYFNQPAYERTRGTTTGTAQSLEYYPNSRQATVPWAIIEQLPNPSICFTNIIRRHFFLKRT' A
#
# COMPACT_ATOMS: atom_id res chain seq x y z
N TYR A 1 5.08 -8.14 18.30
CA TYR A 1 5.71 -6.81 18.12
C TYR A 1 6.00 -6.48 16.65
N CYS A 2 6.65 -7.34 15.86
CA CYS A 2 6.97 -7.03 14.44
C CYS A 2 5.76 -6.77 13.52
N LEU A 3 4.62 -7.46 13.73
CA LEU A 3 3.39 -7.18 12.97
C LEU A 3 2.86 -5.76 13.19
N PHE A 4 3.01 -5.19 14.38
CA PHE A 4 2.62 -3.79 14.62
C PHE A 4 3.52 -2.81 13.88
N SER A 5 4.78 -3.16 13.65
CA SER A 5 5.75 -2.36 12.90
C SER A 5 5.38 -2.19 11.42
N ILE A 6 4.59 -3.11 10.84
CA ILE A 6 4.08 -3.01 9.46
C ILE A 6 3.20 -1.77 9.28
N SER A 7 2.60 -1.27 10.36
CA SER A 7 1.82 -0.02 10.37
C SER A 7 2.65 1.22 10.01
N LEU A 8 3.98 1.16 10.19
CA LEU A 8 4.89 2.24 9.79
C LEU A 8 5.23 2.20 8.30
N ILE A 9 4.85 1.14 7.60
CA ILE A 9 5.17 0.92 6.18
C ILE A 9 3.94 1.23 5.31
N PHE A 10 2.75 0.73 5.68
CA PHE A 10 1.51 0.96 4.91
C PHE A 10 0.76 2.20 5.39
N LEU A 11 1.39 3.37 5.20
CA LEU A 11 0.82 4.69 5.50
C LEU A 11 0.11 5.29 4.28
N LEU A 12 -0.76 6.28 4.52
CA LEU A 12 -1.43 7.03 3.44
C LEU A 12 -0.45 7.82 2.59
N GLU A 13 0.62 8.34 3.20
CA GLU A 13 1.66 9.14 2.54
C GLU A 13 3.03 8.48 2.74
N PRO A 14 3.29 7.32 2.09
CA PRO A 14 4.53 6.56 2.28
C PRO A 14 5.78 7.33 1.85
N TYR A 15 5.63 8.35 1.00
CA TYR A 15 6.69 9.26 0.57
C TYR A 15 7.44 9.90 1.75
N PHE A 16 6.72 10.32 2.80
CA PHE A 16 7.33 10.99 3.95
C PHE A 16 8.06 10.04 4.91
N ASN A 17 7.95 8.72 4.70
CA ASN A 17 8.74 7.74 5.45
C ASN A 17 10.23 7.75 5.04
N GLN A 18 10.59 8.43 3.95
CA GLN A 18 11.98 8.61 3.55
C GLN A 18 12.71 9.61 4.48
N PRO A 19 13.94 9.30 4.92
CA PRO A 19 14.74 10.24 5.71
C PRO A 19 14.82 11.62 5.06
N ALA A 20 14.68 12.66 5.90
CA ALA A 20 14.70 14.07 5.53
C ALA A 20 13.51 14.58 4.68
N TYR A 21 12.49 13.76 4.39
CA TYR A 21 11.34 14.21 3.58
C TYR A 21 10.21 14.77 4.45
N GLU A 22 10.09 14.33 5.72
CA GLU A 22 9.09 14.87 6.66
C GLU A 22 9.11 16.40 6.77
N ARG A 23 10.29 17.03 6.64
CA ARG A 23 10.45 18.49 6.70
C ARG A 23 9.73 19.25 5.59
N THR A 24 9.39 18.58 4.48
CA THR A 24 8.66 19.19 3.36
C THR A 24 7.14 18.96 3.47
N ARG A 25 6.69 18.24 4.49
CA ARG A 25 5.27 17.99 4.71
C ARG A 25 4.50 19.29 4.96
N GLY A 26 3.32 19.40 4.36
CA GLY A 26 2.51 20.63 4.41
C GLY A 26 2.99 21.75 3.47
N THR A 27 4.14 21.59 2.81
CA THR A 27 4.55 22.50 1.72
C THR A 27 3.90 22.07 0.40
N THR A 28 3.65 23.02 -0.50
CA THR A 28 3.13 22.74 -1.84
C THR A 28 4.03 21.77 -2.61
N THR A 29 5.35 21.95 -2.52
CA THR A 29 6.35 21.07 -3.14
C THR A 29 6.28 19.64 -2.58
N GLY A 30 6.26 19.48 -1.25
CA GLY A 30 6.18 18.16 -0.62
C GLY A 30 4.86 17.44 -0.93
N THR A 31 3.74 18.16 -0.98
CA THR A 31 2.45 17.59 -1.40
C THR A 31 2.49 17.14 -2.86
N ALA A 32 3.04 17.94 -3.78
CA ALA A 32 3.16 17.57 -5.18
C ALA A 32 4.03 16.31 -5.37
N GLN A 33 5.16 16.23 -4.67
CA GLN A 33 6.06 15.07 -4.72
C GLN A 33 5.43 13.81 -4.13
N SER A 34 4.71 13.92 -3.01
CA SER A 34 3.95 12.81 -2.42
C SER A 34 2.85 12.31 -3.38
N LEU A 35 2.14 13.23 -4.04
CA LEU A 35 1.10 12.89 -5.03
C LEU A 35 1.67 12.24 -6.29
N GLU A 36 2.86 12.63 -6.74
CA GLU A 36 3.54 11.98 -7.86
C GLU A 36 4.01 10.56 -7.51
N TYR A 37 4.40 10.34 -6.26
CA TYR A 37 4.81 9.03 -5.77
C TYR A 37 3.63 8.04 -5.68
N TYR A 38 2.44 8.52 -5.33
CA TYR A 38 1.26 7.70 -5.04
C TYR A 38 0.78 6.80 -6.21
N PRO A 39 0.68 7.28 -7.47
CA PRO A 39 0.37 6.46 -8.63
C PRO A 39 1.26 5.23 -8.77
N ASN A 40 2.57 5.34 -8.51
CA ASN A 40 3.49 4.22 -8.67
C ASN A 40 3.17 3.08 -7.69
N SER A 41 2.90 3.42 -6.42
CA SER A 41 2.48 2.42 -5.43
C SER A 41 1.14 1.80 -5.79
N ARG A 42 0.16 2.57 -6.29
CA ARG A 42 -1.13 2.02 -6.74
C ARG A 42 -0.98 1.10 -7.96
N GLN A 43 -0.18 1.52 -8.94
CA GLN A 43 0.10 0.75 -10.15
C GLN A 43 0.80 -0.58 -9.85
N ALA A 44 1.56 -0.68 -8.76
CA ALA A 44 2.09 -1.96 -8.28
C ALA A 44 1.09 -2.76 -7.44
N THR A 45 0.30 -2.09 -6.58
CA THR A 45 -0.61 -2.77 -5.64
C THR A 45 -1.71 -3.54 -6.38
N VAL A 46 -2.34 -2.92 -7.39
CA VAL A 46 -3.45 -3.53 -8.11
C VAL A 46 -3.05 -4.84 -8.82
N PRO A 47 -2.02 -4.86 -9.69
CA PRO A 47 -1.65 -6.11 -10.36
C PRO A 47 -1.14 -7.17 -9.36
N TRP A 48 -0.22 -6.82 -8.45
CA TRP A 48 0.50 -7.83 -7.68
C TRP A 48 -0.18 -8.24 -6.37
N ALA A 49 -0.74 -7.27 -5.64
CA ALA A 49 -1.33 -7.54 -4.32
C ALA A 49 -2.84 -7.84 -4.40
N ILE A 50 -3.48 -7.57 -5.54
CA ILE A 50 -4.91 -7.83 -5.75
C ILE A 50 -5.13 -8.84 -6.87
N ILE A 51 -4.80 -8.49 -8.12
CA ILE A 51 -5.16 -9.31 -9.28
C ILE A 51 -4.46 -10.67 -9.24
N GLU A 52 -3.14 -10.71 -9.03
CA GLU A 52 -2.37 -11.97 -8.97
C GLU A 52 -2.73 -12.85 -7.76
N GLN A 53 -3.21 -12.26 -6.66
CA GLN A 53 -3.60 -13.02 -5.47
C GLN A 53 -4.89 -13.83 -5.66
N LEU A 54 -5.76 -13.45 -6.61
CA LEU A 54 -7.02 -14.13 -6.88
C LEU A 54 -6.85 -15.50 -7.56
N PRO A 55 -6.10 -15.63 -8.68
CA PRO A 55 -5.82 -16.92 -9.31
C PRO A 55 -4.73 -17.70 -8.57
N ASN A 56 -3.74 -17.02 -7.98
CA ASN A 56 -2.53 -17.64 -7.42
C ASN A 56 -2.33 -17.32 -5.91
N PRO A 57 -3.32 -17.56 -5.03
CA PRO A 57 -3.13 -17.32 -3.61
C PRO A 57 -2.13 -18.32 -3.01
N SER A 58 -1.36 -17.87 -2.02
CA SER A 58 -0.62 -18.79 -1.15
C SER A 58 -1.59 -19.80 -0.52
N ILE A 59 -1.20 -21.09 -0.50
CA ILE A 59 -2.03 -22.20 -0.01
C ILE A 59 -2.55 -21.90 1.41
N CYS A 60 -1.67 -21.42 2.29
CA CYS A 60 -2.02 -21.08 3.67
C CYS A 60 -3.07 -19.96 3.79
N PHE A 61 -3.18 -19.09 2.79
CA PHE A 61 -4.05 -17.90 2.81
C PHE A 61 -5.22 -17.96 1.82
N THR A 62 -5.39 -19.08 1.10
CA THR A 62 -6.37 -19.19 0.00
C THR A 62 -7.80 -18.80 0.42
N ASN A 63 -8.28 -19.34 1.55
CA ASN A 63 -9.63 -19.05 2.04
C ASN A 63 -9.78 -17.59 2.49
N ILE A 64 -8.73 -17.03 3.10
CA ILE A 64 -8.71 -15.65 3.59
C ILE A 64 -8.74 -14.67 2.42
N ILE A 65 -7.88 -14.87 1.42
CA ILE A 65 -7.78 -14.03 0.22
C ILE A 65 -9.11 -14.01 -0.53
N ARG A 66 -9.69 -15.19 -0.80
CA ARG A 66 -10.96 -15.29 -1.51
C ARG A 66 -12.10 -14.61 -0.76
N ARG A 67 -12.20 -14.86 0.56
CA ARG A 67 -13.25 -14.23 1.39
C ARG A 67 -13.08 -12.72 1.49
N HIS A 68 -11.85 -12.24 1.63
CA HIS A 68 -11.54 -10.81 1.72
C HIS A 68 -12.03 -10.06 0.48
N PHE A 69 -11.63 -10.52 -0.71
CA PHE A 69 -12.02 -9.85 -1.95
C PHE A 69 -13.49 -10.05 -2.30
N PHE A 70 -14.09 -11.20 -1.96
CA PHE A 70 -15.53 -11.40 -2.13
C PHE A 70 -16.37 -10.37 -1.35
N LEU A 71 -15.98 -10.07 -0.10
CA LEU A 71 -16.69 -9.10 0.74
C LEU A 71 -16.50 -7.64 0.30
N LYS A 72 -15.42 -7.34 -0.44
CA LYS A 72 -15.04 -5.99 -0.88
C LYS A 72 -15.31 -5.72 -2.36
N ARG A 73 -16.14 -6.55 -3.00
CA ARG A 73 -16.47 -6.44 -4.43
C ARG A 73 -17.46 -5.31 -4.77
N THR A 74 -18.15 -4.78 -3.77
CA THR A 74 -19.09 -3.65 -3.84
C THR A 74 -18.41 -2.38 -3.38
#